data_AF-A0A0S4J4Z5-F1
#
_entry.id   AF-A0A0S4J4Z5-F1
#
_cell.length_a   1.000
_cell.length_b   1.000
_cell.length_c   1.000
_cell.angle_alpha   90.00
_cell.angle_beta   90.00
_cell.angle_gamma   90.00
#
_symmetry.space_group_name_H-M   'P 1'
#
loop_
_entity.id
_entity.type
_entity.pdbx_description
1 polymer ?
#
loop_
_entity_poly.entity_id
_entity_poly.type
_entity_poly.pdbx_seq_one_letter_code
_entity_poly.pdbx_strand_id
1 'polypeptide(L)'
;MSSSSSPQGKEVKVFATAMDADTLVATVLMQPSLYMAFANMGLMVMSQRFPEEFLPASMVHKRYNGIRMTRLTAAPFCTAAMLYLAAASMASTPSPVGGHLAGFSTSMVLAAGFMSARKVSWYYPLLSIMYFTFGSFHHYRKMKLFSCNAPVYQYGDFTEIWRHWRGEKKKAKEDRRRRKEELQSLTRSQ
;
A
#
# COMPACT_ATOMS: atom_id res chain seq x y z
N MET A 1 49.64 -10.38 -15.78
CA MET A 1 49.02 -9.90 -14.52
C MET A 1 48.69 -8.43 -14.71
N SER A 2 47.42 -8.10 -14.91
CA SER A 2 46.95 -6.71 -14.96
C SER A 2 45.65 -6.64 -14.16
N SER A 3 45.76 -6.03 -12.99
CA SER A 3 44.66 -5.66 -12.11
C SER A 3 44.21 -4.25 -12.48
N SER A 4 43.02 -4.09 -13.03
CA SER A 4 42.32 -2.81 -13.07
C SER A 4 40.93 -2.97 -12.47
N SER A 5 40.82 -2.36 -11.29
CA SER A 5 39.68 -2.14 -10.42
C SER A 5 38.37 -1.80 -11.14
N SER A 6 37.36 -2.64 -10.93
CA SER A 6 35.96 -2.24 -11.03
C SER A 6 35.61 -1.23 -9.92
N PRO A 7 34.76 -0.22 -10.18
CA PRO A 7 34.35 0.70 -9.14
C PRO A 7 33.42 -0.04 -8.18
N GLN A 8 33.92 -0.32 -6.97
CA GLN A 8 33.14 -0.82 -5.85
C GLN A 8 31.97 0.13 -5.60
N GLY A 9 30.76 -0.38 -5.83
CA GLY A 9 29.54 0.28 -5.40
C GLY A 9 29.59 0.49 -3.89
N LYS A 10 29.58 1.76 -3.47
CA LYS A 10 29.38 2.13 -2.06
C LYS A 10 27.99 1.65 -1.64
N GLU A 11 27.92 0.51 -0.96
CA GLU A 11 26.78 0.15 -0.12
C GLU A 11 26.72 1.16 1.03
N VAL A 12 25.84 2.15 0.90
CA VAL A 12 25.51 3.07 1.98
C VAL A 12 24.57 2.33 2.95
N LYS A 13 25.14 1.48 3.81
CA LYS A 13 24.51 1.05 5.06
C LYS A 13 24.57 2.20 6.06
N VAL A 14 23.67 3.17 5.89
CA VAL A 14 23.44 4.23 6.88
C VAL A 14 21.97 4.13 7.24
N PHE A 15 21.63 4.29 8.52
CA PHE A 15 20.28 4.25 9.12
C PHE A 15 19.76 2.93 9.71
N ALA A 16 20.58 1.88 9.86
CA ALA A 16 20.14 0.65 10.56
C ALA A 16 20.42 0.66 12.08
N THR A 17 21.08 1.68 12.62
CA THR A 17 21.46 1.76 14.04
C THR A 17 20.95 3.06 14.63
N ALA A 18 20.20 2.96 15.73
CA ALA A 18 19.61 4.04 16.55
C ALA A 18 18.19 4.51 16.22
N MET A 19 17.28 3.63 15.75
CA MET A 19 15.85 3.84 16.07
C MET A 19 15.59 3.22 17.44
N ASP A 20 15.51 4.08 18.45
CA ASP A 20 15.33 3.76 19.87
C ASP A 20 14.11 2.87 20.11
N ALA A 21 14.21 1.91 21.04
CA ALA A 21 13.13 0.99 21.39
C ALA A 21 11.84 1.71 21.82
N ASP A 22 11.97 2.86 22.48
CA ASP A 22 10.84 3.73 22.86
C ASP A 22 10.19 4.40 21.64
N THR A 23 10.97 4.70 20.60
CA THR A 23 10.43 5.18 19.32
C THR A 23 9.70 4.05 18.60
N LEU A 24 10.20 2.81 18.69
CA LEU A 24 9.55 1.63 18.10
C LEU A 24 8.18 1.37 18.75
N VAL A 25 8.07 1.40 20.07
CA VAL A 25 6.78 1.25 20.79
C VAL A 25 5.82 2.40 20.46
N ALA A 26 6.31 3.64 20.42
CA ALA A 26 5.52 4.79 19.97
C ALA A 26 5.05 4.63 18.52
N THR A 27 5.87 4.05 17.63
CA THR A 27 5.47 3.80 16.23
C THR A 27 4.45 2.69 16.07
N VAL A 28 4.47 1.63 16.88
CA VAL A 28 3.45 0.55 16.81
C VAL A 28 2.06 1.14 17.08
N LEU A 29 1.93 1.94 18.15
CA LEU A 29 0.65 2.55 18.55
C LEU A 29 0.14 3.61 17.56
N MET A 30 1.05 4.18 16.77
CA MET A 30 0.74 5.16 15.72
C MET A 30 0.59 4.53 14.33
N GLN A 31 0.70 3.20 14.21
CA GLN A 31 0.53 2.52 12.94
C GLN A 31 -0.94 2.50 12.50
N PRO A 32 -1.26 3.01 11.29
CA PRO A 32 -2.63 2.94 10.79
C PRO A 32 -3.18 1.52 10.66
N SER A 33 -2.31 0.52 10.44
CA SER A 33 -2.69 -0.89 10.45
C SER A 33 -3.20 -1.36 11.82
N LEU A 34 -2.68 -0.81 12.92
CA LEU A 34 -3.20 -1.10 14.26
C LEU A 34 -4.63 -0.58 14.42
N TYR A 35 -4.93 0.62 13.91
CA TYR A 35 -6.29 1.15 13.91
C TYR A 35 -7.25 0.32 13.06
N MET A 36 -6.77 -0.22 11.93
CA MET A 36 -7.56 -1.17 11.13
C MET A 36 -7.83 -2.47 11.88
N ALA A 37 -6.90 -2.95 12.71
CA ALA A 37 -7.12 -4.11 13.57
C ALA A 37 -8.22 -3.82 14.61
N PHE A 38 -8.17 -2.67 15.28
CA PHE A 38 -9.21 -2.26 16.22
C PHE A 38 -10.56 -2.02 15.55
N ALA A 39 -10.59 -1.40 14.38
CA ALA A 39 -11.82 -1.21 13.61
C ALA A 39 -12.48 -2.55 13.27
N ASN A 40 -11.68 -3.55 12.87
CA ASN A 40 -12.16 -4.92 12.63
C ASN A 40 -12.68 -5.60 13.90
N MET A 41 -12.00 -5.41 15.03
CA MET A 41 -12.48 -5.90 16.31
C MET A 41 -13.81 -5.25 16.70
N GLY A 42 -13.99 -3.95 16.40
CA GLY A 42 -15.25 -3.24 16.54
C GLY A 42 -16.34 -3.81 15.64
N LEU A 43 -16.05 -4.05 14.34
CA LEU A 43 -16.98 -4.69 13.41
C LEU A 43 -17.37 -6.11 13.85
N MET A 44 -16.43 -6.86 14.41
CA MET A 44 -16.70 -8.18 15.01
C MET A 44 -17.72 -8.06 16.15
N VAL A 45 -17.54 -7.13 17.09
CA VAL A 45 -18.48 -6.91 18.19
C VAL A 45 -19.84 -6.44 17.67
N MET A 46 -19.86 -5.50 16.72
CA MET A 46 -21.09 -4.96 16.15
C MET A 46 -21.88 -6.02 15.37
N SER A 47 -21.20 -6.87 14.58
CA SER A 47 -21.84 -7.98 13.86
C SER A 47 -22.42 -9.04 14.79
N GLN A 48 -21.85 -9.23 15.98
CA GLN A 48 -22.44 -10.10 17.00
C GLN A 48 -23.61 -9.44 17.74
N ARG A 49 -23.54 -8.14 17.99
CA ARG A 49 -24.56 -7.40 18.76
C ARG A 49 -25.79 -7.05 17.93
N PHE A 50 -25.59 -6.69 16.66
CA PHE A 50 -26.60 -6.23 15.71
C PHE A 50 -26.54 -7.03 14.40
N PRO A 51 -26.76 -8.36 14.44
CA PRO A 51 -26.58 -9.19 13.25
C PRO A 51 -27.56 -8.92 12.12
N GLU A 52 -28.71 -8.33 12.42
CA GLU A 52 -29.73 -7.94 11.44
C GLU A 52 -29.24 -6.84 10.49
N GLU A 53 -28.25 -6.05 10.91
CA GLU A 53 -27.59 -5.08 10.04
C GLU A 53 -26.68 -5.80 9.03
N PHE A 54 -25.92 -6.80 9.48
CA PHE A 54 -24.88 -7.42 8.65
C PHE A 54 -25.40 -8.56 7.78
N LEU A 55 -26.49 -9.21 8.18
CA LEU A 55 -27.10 -10.34 7.50
C LEU A 55 -28.55 -10.07 7.14
N PRO A 56 -29.04 -10.60 6.02
CA PRO A 56 -30.46 -10.58 5.74
C PRO A 56 -31.22 -11.34 6.84
N ALA A 57 -32.43 -10.86 7.20
CA ALA A 57 -33.25 -11.44 8.26
C ALA A 57 -33.46 -12.96 8.13
N SER A 58 -33.51 -13.47 6.89
CA SER A 58 -33.64 -14.89 6.59
C SER A 58 -32.43 -15.75 6.98
N MET A 59 -31.27 -15.15 7.25
CA MET A 59 -30.03 -15.83 7.64
C MET A 59 -29.67 -15.67 9.12
N VAL A 60 -30.19 -14.66 9.83
CA VAL A 60 -29.80 -14.33 11.21
C VAL A 60 -29.97 -15.51 12.18
N HIS A 61 -31.09 -16.23 12.06
CA HIS A 61 -31.41 -17.39 12.92
C HIS A 61 -30.94 -18.72 12.34
N LYS A 62 -30.41 -18.74 11.11
CA LYS A 62 -29.95 -19.99 10.48
C LYS A 62 -28.67 -20.48 11.13
N ARG A 63 -28.55 -21.80 11.18
CA ARG A 63 -27.32 -22.50 11.55
C ARG A 63 -26.78 -23.23 10.34
N TYR A 64 -25.46 -23.23 10.19
CA TYR A 64 -24.76 -24.01 9.19
C TYR A 64 -23.73 -24.87 9.92
N ASN A 65 -23.80 -26.19 9.69
CA ASN A 65 -22.98 -27.18 10.37
C ASN A 65 -22.98 -27.00 11.91
N GLY A 66 -24.16 -26.71 12.48
CA GLY A 66 -24.34 -26.50 13.93
C GLY A 66 -23.92 -25.11 14.45
N ILE A 67 -23.25 -24.29 13.64
CA ILE A 67 -22.77 -22.96 14.01
C ILE A 67 -23.81 -21.90 13.57
N ARG A 68 -24.14 -20.95 14.46
CA ARG A 68 -25.03 -19.83 14.11
C ARG A 68 -24.36 -18.92 13.07
N MET A 69 -25.12 -18.47 12.07
CA MET A 69 -24.64 -17.54 11.04
C MET A 69 -24.03 -16.25 11.61
N THR A 70 -24.57 -15.79 12.74
CA THR A 70 -24.03 -14.71 13.57
C THR A 70 -22.57 -14.89 13.97
N ARG A 71 -22.14 -16.13 14.28
CA ARG A 71 -20.74 -16.41 14.62
C ARG A 71 -19.87 -16.52 13.38
N LEU A 72 -20.41 -17.07 12.29
CA LEU A 72 -19.71 -17.17 11.01
C LEU A 72 -19.42 -15.80 10.40
N THR A 73 -20.29 -14.82 10.62
CA THR A 73 -20.09 -13.43 10.17
C THR A 73 -19.03 -12.67 10.97
N ALA A 74 -18.80 -13.04 12.24
CA ALA A 74 -17.74 -12.46 13.04
C ALA A 74 -16.33 -12.95 12.64
N ALA A 75 -16.22 -14.17 12.09
CA ALA A 75 -14.94 -14.82 11.82
C ALA A 75 -14.05 -14.05 10.82
N PRO A 76 -14.55 -13.54 9.68
CA PRO A 76 -13.74 -12.72 8.76
C PRO A 76 -13.15 -11.47 9.43
N PHE A 77 -13.91 -10.81 10.32
CA PHE A 77 -13.44 -9.62 11.03
C PHE A 77 -12.36 -9.96 12.06
N CYS A 78 -12.51 -11.08 12.77
CA CYS A 78 -11.49 -11.59 13.67
C CYS A 78 -10.18 -11.90 12.92
N THR A 79 -10.27 -12.62 11.79
CA THR A 79 -9.12 -12.94 10.95
C THR A 79 -8.46 -11.67 10.40
N ALA A 80 -9.25 -10.71 9.91
CA ALA A 80 -8.73 -9.44 9.43
C ALA A 80 -8.01 -8.66 10.55
N ALA A 81 -8.57 -8.63 11.77
CA ALA A 81 -7.93 -7.98 12.91
C ALA A 81 -6.56 -8.58 13.24
N MET A 82 -6.45 -9.92 13.28
CA MET A 82 -5.18 -10.61 13.53
C MET A 82 -4.15 -10.32 12.42
N LEU A 83 -4.57 -10.33 11.15
CA LEU A 83 -3.67 -10.05 10.03
C LEU A 83 -3.16 -8.62 10.05
N TYR A 84 -4.01 -7.64 10.35
CA TYR A 84 -3.60 -6.24 10.48
C TYR A 84 -2.71 -5.99 11.70
N LEU A 85 -2.96 -6.69 12.82
CA LEU A 85 -2.09 -6.63 13.99
C LEU A 85 -0.69 -7.20 13.68
N ALA A 86 -0.63 -8.31 12.96
CA ALA A 86 0.62 -8.90 12.48
C ALA A 86 1.37 -7.96 11.52
N ALA A 87 0.66 -7.38 10.55
CA ALA A 87 1.23 -6.40 9.64
C ALA A 87 1.76 -5.15 10.38
N ALA A 88 1.03 -4.69 11.41
CA ALA A 88 1.44 -3.54 12.21
C ALA A 88 2.73 -3.82 13.01
N SER A 89 2.81 -5.00 13.61
CA SER A 89 4.01 -5.48 14.30
C SER A 89 5.21 -5.56 13.36
N MET A 90 5.04 -6.19 12.19
CA MET A 90 6.12 -6.33 11.20
C MET A 90 6.57 -4.99 10.61
N ALA A 91 5.64 -4.05 10.39
CA ALA A 91 5.98 -2.74 9.84
C ALA A 91 6.64 -1.83 10.90
N SER A 92 6.65 -2.23 12.15
CA SER A 92 7.35 -1.55 13.25
C SER A 92 8.73 -2.18 13.52
N THR A 93 9.29 -2.92 12.56
CA THR A 93 10.65 -3.48 12.63
C THR A 93 11.64 -2.59 11.86
N PRO A 94 12.97 -2.76 12.05
CA PRO A 94 13.99 -1.99 11.33
C PRO A 94 13.95 -2.11 9.80
N SER A 95 13.25 -3.12 9.26
CA SER A 95 12.98 -3.29 7.83
C SER A 95 11.46 -3.24 7.58
N PRO A 96 10.84 -2.05 7.56
CA PRO A 96 9.38 -1.91 7.56
C PRO A 96 8.73 -2.32 6.23
N VAL A 97 9.51 -2.50 5.16
CA VAL A 97 9.04 -2.88 3.83
C VAL A 97 8.26 -4.20 3.86
N GLY A 98 8.76 -5.20 4.60
CA GLY A 98 8.10 -6.50 4.72
C GLY A 98 6.72 -6.41 5.37
N GLY A 99 6.59 -5.59 6.43
CA GLY A 99 5.31 -5.35 7.08
C GLY A 99 4.33 -4.58 6.21
N HIS A 100 4.81 -3.59 5.45
CA HIS A 100 3.92 -2.88 4.51
C HIS A 100 3.51 -3.73 3.31
N LEU A 101 4.36 -4.64 2.83
CA LEU A 101 4.01 -5.62 1.81
C LEU A 101 2.96 -6.61 2.34
N ALA A 102 3.14 -7.13 3.56
CA ALA A 102 2.18 -8.00 4.21
C ALA A 102 0.82 -7.29 4.38
N GLY A 103 0.82 -6.04 4.83
CA GLY A 103 -0.38 -5.22 4.95
C GLY A 103 -1.05 -4.92 3.61
N PHE A 104 -0.28 -4.65 2.55
CA PHE A 104 -0.80 -4.48 1.19
C PHE A 104 -1.48 -5.76 0.68
N SER A 105 -0.79 -6.90 0.76
CA SER A 105 -1.32 -8.20 0.34
C SER A 105 -2.58 -8.58 1.12
N THR A 106 -2.57 -8.38 2.43
CA THR A 106 -3.73 -8.57 3.31
C THR A 106 -4.92 -7.73 2.85
N SER A 107 -4.67 -6.44 2.57
CA SER A 107 -5.70 -5.50 2.09
C SER A 107 -6.31 -5.96 0.76
N MET A 108 -5.49 -6.43 -0.18
CA MET A 108 -5.97 -6.91 -1.49
C MET A 108 -6.78 -8.20 -1.38
N VAL A 109 -6.33 -9.16 -0.57
CA VAL A 109 -7.05 -10.42 -0.33
C VAL A 109 -8.40 -10.15 0.33
N LEU A 110 -8.43 -9.31 1.38
CA LEU A 110 -9.68 -8.93 2.05
C LEU A 110 -10.60 -8.18 1.10
N ALA A 111 -10.09 -7.23 0.31
CA ALA A 111 -10.89 -6.51 -0.67
C ALA A 111 -11.54 -7.46 -1.69
N ALA A 112 -10.78 -8.39 -2.25
CA ALA A 112 -11.29 -9.39 -3.19
C ALA A 112 -12.31 -10.35 -2.54
N GLY A 113 -12.02 -10.80 -1.31
CA GLY A 113 -12.89 -11.68 -0.54
C GLY A 113 -14.25 -11.05 -0.24
N PHE A 114 -14.26 -9.81 0.26
CA PHE A 114 -15.49 -9.09 0.54
C PHE A 114 -16.25 -8.69 -0.74
N MET A 115 -15.55 -8.34 -1.82
CA MET A 115 -16.22 -8.10 -3.11
C MET A 115 -16.91 -9.36 -3.64
N SER A 116 -16.28 -10.53 -3.50
CA SER A 116 -16.89 -11.82 -3.85
C SER A 116 -18.16 -12.10 -3.04
N ALA A 117 -18.20 -11.65 -1.79
CA ALA A 117 -19.35 -11.79 -0.89
C ALA A 117 -20.46 -10.72 -1.10
N ARG A 118 -20.38 -9.88 -2.15
CA ARG A 118 -21.35 -8.78 -2.40
C ARG A 118 -22.83 -9.17 -2.41
N LYS A 119 -23.14 -10.43 -2.73
CA LYS A 119 -24.53 -10.93 -2.77
C LYS A 119 -25.10 -11.26 -1.39
N VAL A 120 -24.24 -11.39 -0.38
CA VAL A 120 -24.63 -11.76 0.99
C VAL A 120 -25.07 -10.53 1.78
N SER A 121 -24.35 -9.42 1.63
CA SER A 121 -24.63 -8.18 2.34
C SER A 121 -24.08 -6.99 1.56
N TRP A 122 -24.83 -5.88 1.61
CA TRP A 122 -24.45 -4.61 0.97
C TRP A 122 -23.25 -3.94 1.67
N TYR A 123 -22.95 -4.33 2.92
CA TYR A 123 -21.79 -3.86 3.66
C TYR A 123 -20.47 -4.39 3.09
N TYR A 124 -20.44 -5.58 2.48
CA TYR A 124 -19.19 -6.18 2.00
C TYR A 124 -18.53 -5.43 0.83
N PRO A 125 -19.27 -4.90 -0.17
CA PRO A 125 -18.71 -4.00 -1.16
C PRO A 125 -18.07 -2.74 -0.57
N LEU A 126 -18.69 -2.13 0.46
CA LEU A 126 -18.13 -0.96 1.13
C LEU A 126 -16.82 -1.29 1.85
N LEU A 127 -16.81 -2.41 2.59
CA LEU A 127 -15.60 -2.90 3.24
C LEU A 127 -14.50 -3.22 2.21
N SER A 128 -14.87 -3.78 1.06
CA SER A 128 -13.93 -4.04 -0.03
C SER A 128 -13.25 -2.76 -0.53
N ILE A 129 -14.03 -1.70 -0.78
CA ILE A 129 -13.50 -0.40 -1.20
C ILE A 129 -12.61 0.19 -0.10
N MET A 130 -13.02 0.10 1.16
CA MET A 130 -12.21 0.56 2.30
C MET A 130 -10.85 -0.16 2.37
N TYR A 131 -10.83 -1.49 2.25
CA TYR A 131 -9.56 -2.24 2.26
C TYR A 131 -8.71 -1.96 1.04
N PHE A 132 -9.33 -1.88 -0.14
CA PHE A 132 -8.61 -1.57 -1.37
C PHE A 132 -7.95 -0.19 -1.30
N THR A 133 -8.68 0.82 -0.84
CA THR A 133 -8.17 2.18 -0.69
C THR A 133 -7.10 2.24 0.39
N PHE A 134 -7.32 1.64 1.56
CA PHE A 134 -6.32 1.59 2.62
C PHE A 134 -5.01 0.93 2.14
N GLY A 135 -5.08 -0.26 1.55
CA GLY A 135 -3.91 -0.95 0.99
C GLY A 135 -3.19 -0.12 -0.07
N SER A 136 -3.95 0.41 -1.05
CA SER A 136 -3.40 1.14 -2.20
C SER A 136 -2.88 2.53 -1.86
N PHE A 137 -3.40 3.21 -0.84
CA PHE A 137 -2.94 4.56 -0.48
C PHE A 137 -1.96 4.55 0.69
N HIS A 138 -2.17 3.71 1.71
CA HIS A 138 -1.30 3.67 2.88
C HIS A 138 -0.09 2.76 2.64
N HIS A 139 -0.33 1.46 2.45
CA HIS A 139 0.74 0.46 2.37
C HIS A 139 1.57 0.61 1.10
N TYR A 140 0.94 0.82 -0.05
CA TYR A 140 1.67 1.04 -1.31
C TYR A 140 2.53 2.30 -1.28
N ARG A 141 2.03 3.42 -0.73
CA ARG A 141 2.82 4.65 -0.59
C ARG A 141 4.00 4.46 0.35
N LYS A 142 3.81 3.74 1.47
CA LYS A 142 4.89 3.44 2.43
C LYS A 142 5.92 2.48 1.85
N MET A 143 5.51 1.47 1.09
CA MET A 143 6.43 0.62 0.34
C MET A 143 7.27 1.47 -0.62
N LYS A 144 6.67 2.37 -1.40
CA LYS A 144 7.43 3.28 -2.28
C LYS A 144 8.45 4.14 -1.53
N LEU A 145 8.09 4.66 -0.35
CA LEU A 145 8.98 5.50 0.46
C LEU A 145 10.17 4.73 1.07
N PHE A 146 9.95 3.48 1.48
CA PHE A 146 10.99 2.65 2.10
C PHE A 146 11.77 1.78 1.09
N SER A 147 11.31 1.71 -0.16
CA SER A 147 11.85 0.84 -1.21
C SER A 147 12.84 1.56 -2.16
N CYS A 148 13.50 2.64 -1.73
CA CYS A 148 14.51 3.35 -2.53
C CYS A 148 15.74 2.49 -2.94
N ASN A 149 15.80 1.21 -2.52
CA ASN A 149 16.84 0.25 -2.93
C ASN A 149 16.31 -1.06 -3.55
N ALA A 150 15.01 -1.20 -3.88
CA ALA A 150 14.52 -2.43 -4.53
C ALA A 150 14.34 -2.24 -6.06
N PRO A 151 15.02 -3.05 -6.91
CA PRO A 151 14.99 -2.90 -8.37
C PRO A 151 13.61 -3.15 -9.02
N VAL A 152 12.64 -3.70 -8.27
CA VAL A 152 11.30 -4.00 -8.80
C VAL A 152 10.42 -2.75 -8.99
N TYR A 153 10.76 -1.60 -8.39
CA TYR A 153 9.85 -0.45 -8.30
C TYR A 153 10.29 0.84 -9.01
N GLN A 154 11.42 0.84 -9.73
CA GLN A 154 11.87 2.02 -10.51
C GLN A 154 10.95 2.38 -11.69
N TYR A 155 10.01 1.52 -12.08
CA TYR A 155 9.10 1.78 -13.21
C TYR A 155 7.73 2.34 -12.81
N GLY A 156 7.48 2.56 -11.52
CA GLY A 156 6.14 2.88 -11.01
C GLY A 156 5.87 4.38 -10.75
N ASP A 157 6.80 5.29 -11.06
CA ASP A 157 6.63 6.70 -10.75
C ASP A 157 6.09 7.49 -11.96
N PHE A 158 4.76 7.55 -12.10
CA PHE A 158 4.09 8.38 -13.10
C PHE A 158 4.51 9.85 -13.03
N THR A 159 4.91 10.33 -11.85
CA THR A 159 5.41 11.69 -11.65
C THR A 159 6.80 11.89 -12.24
N GLU A 160 7.65 10.86 -12.19
CA GLU A 160 8.97 10.84 -12.81
C GLU A 160 8.86 10.70 -14.33
N ILE A 161 8.00 9.80 -14.81
CA ILE A 161 7.65 9.67 -16.24
C ILE A 161 7.08 10.99 -16.77
N TRP A 162 6.23 11.67 -16.00
CA TRP A 162 5.67 12.96 -16.40
C TRP A 162 6.68 14.10 -16.38
N ARG A 163 7.61 14.12 -15.41
CA ARG A 163 8.73 15.07 -15.39
C ARG A 163 9.69 14.83 -16.56
N HIS A 164 9.98 13.58 -16.89
CA HIS A 164 10.80 13.20 -18.04
C HIS A 164 10.15 13.71 -19.34
N TRP A 165 8.87 13.39 -19.55
CA TRP A 165 8.13 13.81 -20.74
C TRP A 165 8.01 15.34 -20.86
N ARG A 166 7.83 16.03 -19.74
CA ARG A 166 7.81 17.50 -19.71
C ARG A 166 9.20 18.09 -19.99
N GLY A 167 10.27 17.43 -19.54
CA GLY A 167 11.66 17.80 -19.82
C GLY A 167 12.00 17.67 -21.30
N GLU A 168 11.62 16.57 -21.95
CA GLU A 168 11.82 16.36 -23.38
C GLU A 168 11.08 17.38 -24.24
N LYS A 169 9.84 17.74 -23.86
CA LYS A 169 9.10 18.81 -24.54
C LYS A 169 9.78 20.18 -24.46
N LYS A 170 10.44 20.49 -23.33
CA LYS A 170 11.21 21.73 -23.20
C LYS A 170 12.46 21.72 -24.07
N LYS A 171 13.23 20.63 -24.04
CA LYS A 171 14.43 20.45 -24.89
C LYS A 171 14.09 20.55 -26.38
N ALA A 172 13.03 19.87 -26.84
CA ALA A 172 12.58 19.94 -28.23
C ALA A 172 12.14 21.35 -28.66
N LYS A 173 11.63 22.19 -27.73
CA LYS A 173 11.27 23.58 -28.02
C LYS A 173 12.49 24.49 -28.08
N GLU A 174 13.49 24.25 -27.25
CA GLU A 174 14.77 24.96 -27.27
C GLU A 174 15.59 24.63 -28.53
N ASP A 175 15.64 23.36 -28.93
CA ASP A 175 16.32 22.94 -30.17
C ASP A 175 15.66 23.56 -31.42
N ARG A 176 14.32 23.66 -31.44
CA ARG A 176 13.60 24.36 -32.52
C ARG A 176 13.89 25.86 -32.55
N ARG A 177 14.14 26.49 -31.40
CA ARG A 177 14.52 27.91 -31.33
C ARG A 177 15.95 28.12 -31.83
N ARG A 178 16.89 27.31 -31.34
CA ARG A 178 18.30 27.35 -31.79
C ARG A 178 18.42 27.13 -33.30
N ARG A 179 17.73 26.13 -33.86
CA ARG A 179 17.73 25.93 -35.32
C ARG A 179 17.16 27.13 -36.09
N LYS A 180 16.13 27.81 -35.57
CA LYS A 180 15.59 29.02 -36.21
C LYS A 180 16.56 30.19 -36.15
N GLU A 181 17.26 30.35 -35.03
CA GLU A 181 18.30 31.38 -34.85
C GLU A 181 19.51 31.10 -35.75
N GLU A 182 19.95 29.85 -35.86
CA GLU A 182 21.00 29.40 -36.77
C GLU A 182 20.61 29.67 -38.24
N LEU A 183 19.41 29.27 -38.66
CA LEU A 183 18.90 29.55 -40.01
C LEU A 183 18.82 31.05 -40.31
N GLN A 184 18.32 31.86 -39.36
CA GLN A 184 18.25 33.31 -39.53
C GLN A 184 19.63 33.97 -39.59
N SER A 185 20.61 33.45 -38.87
CA SER A 185 21.99 33.95 -38.92
C SER A 185 22.64 33.66 -40.27
N LEU A 186 22.39 32.47 -40.86
CA LEU A 186 22.87 32.08 -42.18
C LEU A 186 22.22 32.90 -43.32
N THR A 187 20.95 33.28 -43.17
CA THR A 187 20.26 34.13 -44.16
C THR A 187 20.72 35.60 -44.12
N ARG A 188 21.28 36.09 -43.00
CA ARG A 188 21.78 37.47 -42.88
C ARG A 188 23.24 37.65 -43.34
N SER A 189 23.97 36.56 -43.54
CA SER A 189 25.36 36.56 -44.00
C SER A 189 25.52 36.42 -45.52
N GLN A 190 24.42 36.36 -46.28
CA GLN A 190 24.38 36.45 -47.74
C GLN A 190 23.83 37.81 -48.16
#